data_AF-A0A432Z5S4-F1
#
_entry.id   AF-A0A432Z5S4-F1
#
_cell.length_a   1.000
_cell.length_b   1.000
_cell.length_c   1.000
_cell.angle_alpha   90.00
_cell.angle_beta   90.00
_cell.angle_gamma   90.00
#
_symmetry.space_group_name_H-M   'P 1'
#
loop_
_entity.id
_entity.type
_entity.pdbx_description
1 polymer ?
#
loop_
_entity_poly.entity_id
_entity_poly.type
_entity_poly.pdbx_seq_one_letter_code
_entity_poly.pdbx_strand_id
1 'polypeptide(L)'
;MKNFKMALPASLIALSMLTISGCSEAETEKAESKAENAMQETEDKAQEAKSYTEKKAEDAGEYVDDAVITTKVKAVIFEDDNLSSMDINVETNNGIVQLSGFVEDEADIDTAENLAATVKGVKDIENDIQVRKD
;
A
#
# COMPACT_ATOMS: atom_id res chain seq x y z
N MET A 1 -26.01 -6.97 -27.01
CA MET A 1 -25.51 -6.05 -28.08
C MET A 1 -25.15 -4.76 -27.37
N LYS A 2 -23.88 -4.40 -27.15
CA LYS A 2 -22.89 -4.02 -28.17
C LYS A 2 -21.48 -4.28 -27.61
N ASN A 3 -20.72 -5.10 -28.33
CA ASN A 3 -19.32 -5.39 -28.06
C ASN A 3 -18.48 -4.22 -28.61
N PHE A 4 -17.68 -3.59 -27.75
CA PHE A 4 -16.81 -2.48 -28.14
C PHE A 4 -15.55 -3.05 -28.80
N LYS A 5 -15.50 -2.89 -30.13
CA LYS A 5 -14.50 -3.41 -31.03
C LYS A 5 -13.29 -2.46 -30.99
N MET A 6 -12.26 -2.83 -30.26
CA MET A 6 -10.98 -2.12 -30.22
C MET A 6 -10.20 -2.50 -31.48
N ALA A 7 -10.13 -1.58 -32.44
CA ALA A 7 -9.36 -1.74 -33.66
C ALA A 7 -8.74 -0.40 -34.09
N LEU A 8 -7.43 -0.49 -34.33
CA LEU A 8 -6.52 0.32 -35.15
C LEU A 8 -5.86 1.58 -34.54
N PRO A 9 -4.62 1.93 -34.99
CA PRO A 9 -3.75 1.22 -35.94
C PRO A 9 -2.32 0.93 -35.42
N ALA A 10 -1.85 -0.29 -35.70
CA ALA A 10 -0.44 -0.52 -36.01
C ALA A 10 -0.10 0.23 -37.30
N SER A 11 1.15 0.72 -37.40
CA SER A 11 1.74 1.42 -38.55
C SER A 11 1.47 2.93 -38.63
N LEU A 12 2.40 3.74 -38.09
CA LEU A 12 2.84 5.01 -38.72
C LEU A 12 4.02 5.69 -38.00
N ILE A 13 5.03 4.93 -37.58
CA ILE A 13 6.40 5.47 -37.59
C ILE A 13 7.22 4.50 -38.43
N ALA A 14 6.88 4.46 -39.72
CA ALA A 14 7.82 4.07 -40.75
C ALA A 14 8.97 5.07 -40.63
N LEU A 15 10.04 4.62 -39.99
CA LEU A 15 11.38 5.17 -40.08
C LEU A 15 11.73 5.24 -41.56
N SER A 16 11.39 6.36 -42.19
CA SER A 16 11.70 6.64 -43.58
C SER A 16 13.22 6.77 -43.67
N MET A 17 13.81 5.64 -44.07
CA MET A 17 15.15 5.43 -44.57
C MET A 17 15.82 6.73 -45.03
N LEU A 18 16.81 7.18 -44.25
CA LEU A 18 17.80 8.12 -44.72
C LEU A 18 18.62 7.44 -45.82
N THR A 19 18.54 8.05 -47.01
CA THR A 19 19.60 8.14 -48.01
C THR A 19 20.02 6.87 -48.76
N ILE A 20 19.37 6.61 -49.90
CA ILE A 20 20.00 5.92 -51.04
C ILE A 20 20.71 6.99 -51.87
N SER A 21 22.01 7.19 -51.68
CA SER A 21 22.94 7.41 -52.79
C SER A 21 24.37 7.51 -52.23
N GLY A 22 25.04 6.36 -52.18
CA GLY A 22 26.49 6.29 -52.04
C GLY A 22 27.01 6.15 -50.61
N CYS A 23 27.24 4.91 -50.19
CA CYS A 23 28.40 4.56 -49.38
C CYS A 23 28.69 3.06 -49.54
N SER A 24 29.96 2.76 -49.77
CA SER A 24 30.57 1.43 -49.93
C SER A 24 30.32 0.50 -48.74
N GLU A 25 30.41 -0.81 -49.00
CA GLU A 25 30.17 -1.97 -48.10
C GLU A 25 31.15 -2.09 -46.90
N ALA A 26 31.24 -1.05 -46.07
CA ALA A 26 31.84 -1.15 -44.75
C ALA A 26 31.06 -0.27 -43.77
N GLU A 27 30.75 -0.83 -42.61
CA GLU A 27 30.21 -0.15 -41.41
C GLU A 27 28.69 -0.15 -41.18
N THR A 28 27.94 -1.13 -41.72
CA THR A 28 26.60 -1.48 -41.23
C THR A 28 26.65 -2.57 -40.16
N GLU A 29 27.30 -2.30 -39.03
CA GLU A 29 27.22 -3.18 -37.84
C GLU A 29 27.20 -2.44 -36.49
N LYS A 30 27.37 -1.10 -36.47
CA LYS A 30 27.53 -0.33 -35.23
C LYS A 30 26.38 0.64 -34.91
N ALA A 31 25.30 0.62 -35.68
CA ALA A 31 24.16 1.52 -35.51
C ALA A 31 22.97 0.91 -34.72
N GLU A 32 22.92 -0.41 -34.53
CA GLU A 32 21.80 -1.07 -33.83
C GLU A 32 22.01 -1.11 -32.31
N SER A 33 23.23 -1.33 -31.81
CA SER A 33 23.50 -1.47 -30.36
C SER A 33 23.38 -0.17 -29.55
N LYS A 34 23.30 0.99 -30.21
CA LYS A 34 23.16 2.29 -29.53
C LYS A 34 21.71 2.75 -29.37
N ALA A 35 20.77 2.11 -30.07
CA ALA A 35 19.35 2.41 -29.98
C ALA A 35 18.63 1.54 -28.92
N GLU A 36 19.08 0.31 -28.67
CA GLU A 36 18.51 -0.56 -27.63
C GLU A 36 18.81 -0.08 -26.20
N ASN A 37 20.03 0.41 -25.94
CA ASN A 37 20.41 0.90 -24.61
C ASN A 37 19.72 2.21 -24.20
N ALA A 38 19.17 2.99 -25.14
CA ALA A 38 18.49 4.25 -24.84
C ALA A 38 17.02 4.07 -24.42
N MET A 39 16.41 2.92 -24.74
CA MET A 39 15.03 2.60 -24.33
C MET A 39 14.95 1.92 -22.96
N GLN A 40 15.96 1.13 -22.59
CA GLN A 40 16.02 0.52 -21.25
C GLN A 40 16.11 1.56 -20.13
N GLU A 41 16.86 2.64 -20.33
CA GLU A 41 17.03 3.71 -19.33
C GLU A 41 15.74 4.56 -19.11
N THR A 42 14.75 4.47 -20.01
CA THR A 42 13.47 5.19 -19.90
C THR A 42 12.35 4.35 -19.27
N GLU A 43 12.45 3.01 -19.25
CA GLU A 43 11.52 2.14 -18.53
C GLU A 43 11.82 2.08 -17.03
N ASP A 44 13.10 2.04 -16.63
CA ASP A 44 13.50 1.99 -15.22
C ASP A 44 13.04 3.24 -14.44
N LYS A 45 13.15 4.44 -15.04
CA LYS A 45 12.70 5.70 -14.42
C LYS A 45 11.17 5.84 -14.40
N ALA A 46 10.47 5.23 -15.37
CA ALA A 46 9.01 5.20 -15.39
C ALA A 46 8.45 4.18 -14.39
N GLN A 47 9.16 3.08 -14.15
CA GLN A 47 8.81 2.08 -13.14
C GLN A 47 9.04 2.60 -11.71
N GLU A 48 10.10 3.36 -11.46
CA GLU A 48 10.30 4.04 -10.18
C GLU A 48 9.16 5.02 -9.88
N ALA A 49 8.79 5.86 -10.85
CA ALA A 49 7.71 6.83 -10.67
C ALA A 49 6.35 6.16 -10.39
N LYS A 50 6.04 5.03 -11.06
CA LYS A 50 4.82 4.24 -10.81
C LYS A 50 4.83 3.55 -9.45
N SER A 51 5.94 2.92 -9.09
CA SER A 51 6.13 2.27 -7.78
C SER A 51 5.91 3.25 -6.63
N TYR A 52 6.46 4.46 -6.73
CA TYR A 52 6.24 5.51 -5.74
C TYR A 52 4.77 5.98 -5.66
N THR A 53 4.05 6.04 -6.80
CA THR A 53 2.63 6.44 -6.80
C THR A 53 1.72 5.33 -6.30
N GLU A 54 1.97 4.08 -6.66
CA GLU A 54 1.22 2.90 -6.19
C GLU A 54 1.40 2.71 -4.70
N LYS A 55 2.65 2.74 -4.21
CA LYS A 55 2.94 2.68 -2.78
C LYS A 55 2.27 3.81 -2.00
N LYS A 56 2.29 5.05 -2.53
CA LYS A 56 1.61 6.17 -1.87
C LYS A 56 0.10 6.03 -1.85
N ALA A 57 -0.50 5.43 -2.87
CA ALA A 57 -1.92 5.13 -2.90
C ALA A 57 -2.28 4.00 -1.92
N GLU A 58 -1.43 2.98 -1.81
CA GLU A 58 -1.54 1.90 -0.81
C GLU A 58 -1.43 2.46 0.61
N ASP A 59 -0.35 3.20 0.93
CA ASP A 59 -0.15 3.86 2.24
C ASP A 59 -1.39 4.69 2.64
N ALA A 60 -1.98 5.42 1.68
CA ALA A 60 -3.16 6.24 1.92
C ALA A 60 -4.44 5.41 2.14
N GLY A 61 -4.59 4.28 1.43
CA GLY A 61 -5.68 3.33 1.66
C GLY A 61 -5.56 2.67 3.03
N GLU A 62 -4.37 2.23 3.41
CA GLU A 62 -4.08 1.65 4.72
C GLU A 62 -4.38 2.62 5.86
N TYR A 63 -4.00 3.90 5.75
CA TYR A 63 -4.33 4.90 6.76
C TYR A 63 -5.85 5.04 6.99
N VAL A 64 -6.64 5.01 5.92
CA VAL A 64 -8.11 5.08 6.02
C VAL A 64 -8.66 3.81 6.66
N ASP A 65 -8.15 2.64 6.27
CA ASP A 65 -8.55 1.36 6.85
C ASP A 65 -8.20 1.30 8.35
N ASP A 66 -7.01 1.75 8.74
CA ASP A 66 -6.54 1.79 10.12
C ASP A 66 -7.39 2.73 10.99
N ALA A 67 -7.80 3.89 10.47
CA ALA A 67 -8.68 4.81 11.20
C ALA A 67 -10.05 4.18 11.47
N VAL A 68 -10.58 3.42 10.51
CA VAL A 68 -11.84 2.68 10.65
C VAL A 68 -11.69 1.53 11.66
N ILE A 69 -10.58 0.79 11.60
CA ILE A 69 -10.26 -0.27 12.58
C ILE A 69 -10.17 0.33 13.98
N THR A 70 -9.37 1.39 14.16
CA THR A 70 -9.20 2.11 15.43
C THR A 70 -10.56 2.52 16.01
N THR A 71 -11.42 3.13 15.18
CA THR A 71 -12.74 3.60 15.62
C THR A 71 -13.63 2.44 16.07
N LYS A 72 -13.60 1.31 15.35
CA LYS A 72 -14.37 0.11 15.72
C LYS A 72 -13.85 -0.53 17.00
N VAL A 73 -12.52 -0.62 17.17
CA VAL A 73 -11.91 -1.14 18.40
C VAL A 73 -12.29 -0.26 19.59
N LYS A 74 -12.16 1.07 19.45
CA LYS A 74 -12.62 2.00 20.50
C LYS A 74 -14.10 1.84 20.82
N ALA A 75 -14.94 1.62 19.81
CA ALA A 75 -16.38 1.41 20.03
C ALA A 75 -16.67 0.13 20.82
N VAL A 76 -16.08 -1.02 20.44
CA VAL A 76 -16.36 -2.28 21.16
C VAL A 76 -15.81 -2.29 22.59
N ILE A 77 -14.68 -1.61 22.83
CA ILE A 77 -14.15 -1.43 24.20
C ILE A 77 -15.06 -0.51 25.01
N PHE A 78 -15.58 0.55 24.38
CA PHE A 78 -16.50 1.48 25.03
C PHE A 78 -17.89 0.87 25.33
N GLU A 79 -18.31 -0.14 24.57
CA GLU A 79 -19.54 -0.90 24.81
C GLU A 79 -19.42 -1.86 26.01
N ASP A 80 -18.22 -2.14 26.49
CA ASP A 80 -17.99 -2.94 27.69
C ASP A 80 -18.08 -2.07 28.96
N ASP A 81 -19.00 -2.43 29.87
CA ASP A 81 -19.27 -1.63 31.07
C ASP A 81 -18.05 -1.50 31.99
N ASN A 82 -17.17 -2.51 32.06
CA ASN A 82 -15.99 -2.48 32.91
C ASN A 82 -14.89 -1.62 32.29
N LEU A 83 -14.68 -1.73 30.98
CA LEU A 83 -13.61 -1.01 30.27
C LEU A 83 -13.98 0.44 29.89
N SER A 84 -15.26 0.75 29.74
CA SER A 84 -15.74 2.08 29.31
C SER A 84 -15.31 3.25 30.22
N SER A 85 -15.08 2.96 31.50
CA SER A 85 -14.64 3.93 32.51
C SER A 85 -13.12 3.97 32.69
N MET A 86 -12.38 3.11 31.97
CA MET A 86 -10.94 2.98 32.09
C MET A 86 -10.21 3.88 31.10
N ASP A 87 -8.99 4.27 31.47
CA ASP A 87 -8.12 5.09 30.64
C ASP A 87 -7.39 4.21 29.61
N ILE A 88 -8.11 3.71 28.61
CA ILE A 88 -7.56 2.87 27.52
C ILE A 88 -7.42 3.69 26.23
N ASN A 89 -6.20 3.77 25.70
CA ASN A 89 -5.91 4.31 24.38
C ASN A 89 -5.75 3.19 23.35
N VAL A 90 -6.22 3.47 22.14
CA VAL A 90 -6.18 2.54 21.01
C VAL A 90 -5.60 3.30 19.82
N GLU A 91 -4.57 2.72 19.23
CA GLU A 91 -3.97 3.16 17.97
C GLU A 91 -3.88 1.97 17.01
N THR A 92 -3.87 2.24 15.71
CA THR A 92 -3.74 1.18 14.70
C THR A 92 -2.81 1.64 13.59
N ASN A 93 -1.88 0.77 13.20
CA ASN A 93 -0.96 1.01 12.10
C ASN A 93 -0.79 -0.27 11.26
N ASN A 94 -1.08 -0.18 9.97
CA ASN A 94 -1.03 -1.29 9.03
C ASN A 94 -1.82 -2.53 9.47
N GLY A 95 -2.92 -2.33 10.21
CA GLY A 95 -3.75 -3.38 10.82
C GLY A 95 -3.22 -3.97 12.13
N ILE A 96 -2.11 -3.47 12.69
CA ILE A 96 -1.61 -3.81 14.03
C ILE A 96 -2.23 -2.85 15.03
N VAL A 97 -2.97 -3.38 16.00
CA VAL A 97 -3.64 -2.59 17.04
C VAL A 97 -2.72 -2.49 18.26
N GLN A 98 -2.42 -1.28 18.69
CA GLN A 98 -1.71 -1.00 19.93
C GLN A 98 -2.72 -0.59 21.00
N LEU A 99 -2.81 -1.38 22.07
CA LEU A 99 -3.60 -1.10 23.26
C LEU A 99 -2.67 -0.61 24.37
N SER A 100 -2.99 0.52 24.98
CA SER A 100 -2.20 1.09 26.08
C SER A 100 -3.11 1.76 27.09
N GLY A 101 -2.65 1.92 28.33
CA GLY A 101 -3.45 2.58 29.37
C GLY A 101 -3.42 1.86 30.70
N PHE A 102 -4.44 2.13 31.51
CA PHE A 102 -4.58 1.56 32.85
C PHE A 102 -5.95 0.95 33.09
N VAL A 103 -5.98 -0.21 33.73
CA VAL A 103 -7.20 -0.93 34.17
C VAL A 103 -7.12 -1.28 35.66
N GLU A 104 -8.24 -1.75 36.23
CA GLU A 104 -8.34 -2.11 37.64
C GLU A 104 -7.79 -3.51 37.94
N ASP A 105 -8.01 -4.48 37.06
CA ASP A 105 -7.59 -5.88 37.25
C ASP A 105 -6.97 -6.51 35.98
N GLU A 106 -6.21 -7.61 36.14
CA GLU A 106 -5.63 -8.34 34.99
C GLU A 106 -6.69 -8.91 34.04
N ALA A 107 -7.88 -9.25 34.54
CA ALA A 107 -8.96 -9.77 33.71
C ALA A 107 -9.48 -8.74 32.67
N ASP A 108 -9.34 -7.45 32.98
CA ASP A 108 -9.72 -6.38 32.07
C ASP A 108 -8.73 -6.24 30.91
N ILE A 109 -7.45 -6.58 31.14
CA ILE A 109 -6.41 -6.63 30.09
C ILE A 109 -6.80 -7.69 29.05
N ASP A 110 -7.12 -8.90 29.52
CA ASP A 110 -7.53 -10.00 28.65
C ASP A 110 -8.83 -9.66 27.90
N THR A 111 -9.77 -8.99 28.57
CA THR A 111 -11.04 -8.60 27.96
C THR A 111 -10.82 -7.57 26.85
N ALA A 112 -9.99 -6.56 27.07
CA ALA A 112 -9.67 -5.55 26.07
C ALA A 112 -9.02 -6.16 24.82
N GLU A 113 -8.07 -7.09 25.01
CA GLU A 113 -7.41 -7.79 23.92
C GLU A 113 -8.39 -8.64 23.11
N ASN A 114 -9.25 -9.42 23.79
CA ASN A 114 -10.25 -10.25 23.14
C ASN A 114 -11.27 -9.42 22.35
N LEU A 115 -11.73 -8.29 22.89
CA LEU A 115 -12.64 -7.38 22.19
C LEU A 115 -11.99 -6.79 20.95
N ALA A 116 -10.74 -6.32 21.05
CA ALA A 116 -9.99 -5.81 19.90
C ALA A 116 -9.84 -6.88 18.81
N ALA A 117 -9.58 -8.14 19.19
CA ALA A 117 -9.45 -9.27 18.25
C ALA A 117 -10.74 -9.59 17.47
N THR A 118 -11.91 -9.20 17.98
CA THR A 118 -13.18 -9.39 17.26
C THR A 118 -13.35 -8.46 16.05
N VAL A 119 -12.58 -7.36 16.00
CA VAL A 119 -12.74 -6.34 14.96
C VAL A 119 -12.13 -6.83 13.64
N LYS A 120 -12.95 -6.86 12.60
CA LYS A 120 -12.49 -7.20 11.25
C LYS A 120 -11.43 -6.22 10.76
N GLY A 121 -10.29 -6.76 10.33
CA GLY A 121 -9.16 -6.00 9.78
C GLY A 121 -7.95 -5.96 10.71
N VAL A 122 -8.13 -6.31 11.98
CA VAL A 122 -7.04 -6.53 12.93
C VAL A 122 -6.21 -7.72 12.46
N LYS A 123 -4.91 -7.50 12.31
CA LYS A 123 -3.91 -8.51 11.92
C LYS A 123 -3.13 -9.00 13.12
N ASP A 124 -2.81 -8.09 14.02
CA ASP A 124 -2.06 -8.37 15.25
C ASP A 124 -2.43 -7.36 16.34
N ILE A 125 -2.14 -7.70 17.59
CA ILE A 125 -2.43 -6.87 18.76
C ILE A 125 -1.18 -6.79 19.64
N GLU A 126 -0.74 -5.57 19.90
CA GLU A 126 0.30 -5.26 20.88
C GLU A 126 -0.38 -4.66 22.11
N ASN A 127 -0.28 -5.36 23.24
CA ASN A 127 -0.96 -4.99 24.48
C ASN A 127 0.03 -4.50 25.53
N ASP A 128 0.01 -3.19 25.76
CA ASP A 128 0.82 -2.45 26.75
C ASP A 128 -0.05 -1.90 27.90
N ILE A 129 -1.26 -2.43 28.09
CA ILE A 129 -2.14 -2.05 29.21
C ILE A 129 -1.51 -2.51 30.54
N GLN A 130 -1.61 -1.68 31.57
CA GLN A 130 -1.11 -1.99 32.91
C GLN A 130 -2.20 -1.94 33.96
N VAL A 131 -2.12 -2.83 34.96
CA VAL A 131 -2.98 -2.74 36.15
C VAL A 131 -2.53 -1.56 37.01
N ARG A 132 -3.46 -0.72 37.42
CA ARG A 132 -3.19 0.39 38.35
C ARG A 132 -2.79 -0.20 39.70
N LYS A 133 -1.57 0.10 40.15
CA LYS A 133 -1.08 -0.29 41.48
C LYS A 133 -1.32 0.87 42.43
N ASP A 134 -2.18 0.63 43.43
CA ASP A 134 -2.41 1.54 44.55
C ASP A 134 -1.20 1.65 45.50
#